data_AF-A0A8J4DMJ4-F1
#
_entry.id   AF-A0A8J4DMJ4-F1
#
_cell.length_a   1.000
_cell.length_b   1.000
_cell.length_c   1.000
_cell.angle_alpha   90.00
_cell.angle_beta   90.00
_cell.angle_gamma   90.00
#
_symmetry.space_group_name_H-M   'P 1'
#
loop_
_entity.id
_entity.type
_entity.pdbx_description
1 polymer ?
#
loop_
_entity_poly.entity_id
_entity_poly.type
_entity_poly.pdbx_seq_one_letter_code
_entity_poly.pdbx_strand_id
1 'polypeptide(L)'
;MWLPVSAARAYAALGNGDRAVAAIRAAEDAWDSVEPDAVDELGGICTFNQARTLYYGADALAWLPAQADEAVALSSRAVAAYEDRSDPSWAFGDEAGSRADLAIARVAARDVEGAADALAPVLELVPEQRINGIVHSVQRVHQAVTRAGLADDASDLIEQIEDFTHTPLKALPR
;
A
#
# COMPACT_ATOMS: atom_id res chain seq x y z
N MET A 1 2.43 -17.70 -4.61
CA MET A 1 1.90 -16.31 -4.45
C MET A 1 2.96 -15.27 -4.14
N TRP A 2 3.76 -15.44 -3.08
CA TRP A 2 4.76 -14.45 -2.66
C TRP A 2 5.83 -14.06 -3.71
N LEU A 3 6.39 -15.06 -4.40
CA LEU A 3 7.50 -14.84 -5.34
C LEU A 3 7.12 -13.94 -6.53
N PRO A 4 6.01 -14.19 -7.27
CA PRO A 4 5.59 -13.32 -8.37
C PRO A 4 5.38 -11.86 -7.96
N VAL A 5 4.65 -11.58 -6.87
CA VAL A 5 4.41 -10.19 -6.45
C VAL A 5 5.65 -9.50 -5.88
N SER A 6 6.57 -10.25 -5.28
CA SER A 6 7.88 -9.70 -4.87
C SER A 6 8.73 -9.33 -6.09
N ALA A 7 8.70 -10.15 -7.14
CA ALA A 7 9.32 -9.82 -8.42
C ALA A 7 8.66 -8.59 -9.07
N ALA A 8 7.34 -8.45 -8.98
CA ALA A 8 6.63 -7.28 -9.48
C ALA A 8 7.13 -5.98 -8.82
N ARG A 9 7.25 -5.96 -7.49
CA ARG A 9 7.83 -4.81 -6.76
C ARG A 9 9.25 -4.48 -7.21
N ALA A 10 10.09 -5.51 -7.41
CA ALA A 10 11.44 -5.31 -7.91
C ALA A 10 11.47 -4.73 -9.34
N TYR A 11 10.62 -5.23 -10.24
CA TYR A 11 10.50 -4.68 -11.59
C TYR A 11 9.97 -3.24 -11.59
N ALA A 12 8.97 -2.96 -10.77
CA ALA A 12 8.39 -1.63 -10.64
C ALA A 12 9.38 -0.61 -10.10
N ALA A 13 10.19 -0.98 -9.09
CA ALA A 13 11.26 -0.14 -8.57
C ALA A 13 12.33 0.20 -9.63
N LEU A 14 12.50 -0.65 -10.65
CA LEU A 14 13.36 -0.42 -11.81
C LEU A 14 12.65 0.29 -12.98
N GLY A 15 11.38 0.69 -12.81
CA GLY A 15 10.55 1.32 -13.84
C GLY A 15 10.07 0.37 -14.95
N ASN A 16 10.20 -0.95 -14.75
CA ASN A 16 9.80 -1.95 -15.75
C ASN A 16 8.33 -2.34 -15.56
N GLY A 17 7.43 -1.50 -16.09
CA GLY A 17 5.98 -1.69 -15.96
C GLY A 17 5.46 -3.01 -16.55
N ASP A 18 5.89 -3.36 -17.77
CA ASP A 18 5.41 -4.57 -18.44
C ASP A 18 5.72 -5.84 -17.63
N ARG A 19 6.94 -5.94 -17.08
CA ARG A 19 7.32 -7.08 -16.24
C ARG A 19 6.65 -7.05 -14.87
N ALA A 20 6.41 -5.87 -14.31
CA ALA A 20 5.66 -5.75 -13.07
C ALA A 20 4.22 -6.27 -13.23
N VAL A 21 3.51 -5.79 -14.26
CA VAL A 21 2.14 -6.22 -14.59
C VAL A 21 2.10 -7.71 -14.91
N ALA A 22 3.03 -8.23 -15.71
CA ALA A 22 3.09 -9.66 -16.02
C ALA A 22 3.30 -10.52 -14.76
N ALA A 23 4.15 -10.08 -13.82
CA ALA A 23 4.39 -10.78 -12.57
C ALA A 23 3.19 -10.73 -11.61
N ILE A 24 2.42 -9.63 -11.61
CA ILE A 24 1.16 -9.52 -10.86
C ILE A 24 0.12 -10.49 -11.42
N ARG A 25 -0.07 -10.53 -12.74
CA ARG A 25 -0.99 -11.49 -13.40
C ARG A 25 -0.62 -12.94 -13.12
N ALA A 26 0.67 -13.27 -13.21
CA ALA A 26 1.16 -14.60 -12.85
C ALA A 26 0.90 -14.95 -11.38
N ALA A 27 0.84 -13.95 -10.50
CA ALA A 27 0.36 -14.15 -9.14
C ALA A 27 -1.14 -14.47 -9.15
N GLU A 28 -1.98 -13.61 -9.72
CA GLU A 28 -3.44 -13.81 -9.78
C GLU A 28 -3.81 -15.18 -10.36
N ASP A 29 -3.22 -15.58 -11.49
CA ASP A 29 -3.45 -16.89 -12.12
C ASP A 29 -3.06 -18.07 -11.21
N ALA A 30 -2.02 -17.91 -10.38
CA ALA A 30 -1.58 -18.97 -9.49
C ALA A 30 -2.58 -19.26 -8.37
N TRP A 31 -3.46 -18.31 -8.01
CA TRP A 31 -4.55 -18.56 -7.05
C TRP A 31 -5.54 -19.61 -7.55
N ASP A 32 -5.69 -19.80 -8.86
CA ASP A 32 -6.62 -20.79 -9.43
C ASP A 32 -6.14 -22.24 -9.23
N SER A 33 -4.90 -22.43 -8.78
CA SER A 33 -4.25 -23.75 -8.68
C SER A 33 -3.56 -24.01 -7.34
N VAL A 34 -3.62 -23.06 -6.40
CA VAL A 34 -2.96 -23.19 -5.10
C VAL A 34 -3.81 -24.03 -4.16
N GLU A 35 -3.18 -25.04 -3.56
CA GLU A 35 -3.77 -25.85 -2.50
C GLU A 35 -3.06 -25.52 -1.19
N PRO A 36 -3.78 -25.12 -0.12
CA PRO A 36 -3.17 -24.85 1.17
C PRO A 36 -2.44 -26.08 1.73
N ASP A 37 -1.31 -25.85 2.39
CA ASP A 37 -0.54 -26.91 3.04
C ASP A 37 -0.44 -26.73 4.57
N ALA A 38 0.24 -27.66 5.25
CA ALA A 38 0.37 -27.66 6.70
C ALA A 38 1.13 -26.45 7.27
N VAL A 39 1.92 -25.74 6.44
CA VAL A 39 2.60 -24.51 6.85
C VAL A 39 1.62 -23.33 6.82
N ASP A 40 0.66 -23.33 5.89
CA ASP A 40 -0.39 -22.30 5.83
C ASP A 40 -1.28 -22.31 7.08
N GLU A 41 -1.48 -23.47 7.71
CA GLU A 41 -2.23 -23.61 8.97
C GLU A 41 -1.57 -22.87 10.16
N LEU A 42 -0.26 -22.61 10.10
CA LEU A 42 0.45 -21.87 11.16
C LEU A 42 0.06 -20.38 11.19
N GLY A 43 -0.48 -19.86 10.08
CA GLY A 43 -0.93 -18.48 9.99
C GLY A 43 0.21 -17.44 10.07
N GLY A 44 -0.19 -16.18 10.17
CA GLY A 44 0.72 -15.06 10.42
C GLY A 44 1.81 -14.91 9.35
N ILE A 45 3.08 -14.98 9.76
CA ILE A 45 4.23 -14.83 8.85
C ILE A 45 4.46 -16.06 7.95
N CYS A 46 3.93 -17.22 8.34
CA CYS A 46 4.09 -18.46 7.60
C CYS A 46 3.13 -18.55 6.40
N THR A 47 2.13 -17.67 6.31
CA THR A 47 1.09 -17.69 5.29
C THR A 47 1.16 -16.44 4.42
N PHE A 48 1.02 -16.60 3.10
CA PHE A 48 0.90 -15.47 2.17
C PHE A 48 -0.46 -15.50 1.50
N ASN A 49 -1.42 -14.84 2.15
CA ASN A 49 -2.83 -14.85 1.75
C ASN A 49 -3.13 -13.93 0.54
N GLN A 50 -4.39 -13.99 0.10
CA GLN A 50 -4.85 -13.22 -1.05
C GLN A 50 -4.84 -11.71 -0.77
N ALA A 51 -5.23 -11.28 0.43
CA ALA A 51 -5.17 -9.86 0.83
C ALA A 51 -3.75 -9.29 0.71
N ARG A 52 -2.72 -10.01 1.19
CA ARG A 52 -1.33 -9.59 1.09
C ARG A 52 -0.80 -9.65 -0.34
N THR A 53 -1.31 -10.57 -1.16
CA THR A 53 -1.02 -10.60 -2.60
C THR A 53 -1.53 -9.34 -3.29
N LEU A 54 -2.78 -8.94 -3.01
CA LEU A 54 -3.38 -7.71 -3.54
C LEU A 54 -2.58 -6.49 -3.11
N TYR A 55 -2.25 -6.37 -1.82
CA TYR A 55 -1.41 -5.30 -1.30
C TYR A 55 -0.05 -5.25 -2.00
N TYR A 56 0.63 -6.38 -2.18
CA TYR A 56 1.96 -6.38 -2.80
C TYR A 56 1.93 -6.02 -4.28
N GLY A 57 0.90 -6.44 -5.00
CA GLY A 57 0.66 -6.02 -6.38
C GLY A 57 0.31 -4.53 -6.47
N ALA A 58 -0.55 -4.02 -5.59
CA ALA A 58 -0.91 -2.61 -5.53
C ALA A 58 0.31 -1.71 -5.25
N ASP A 59 1.13 -2.07 -4.26
CA ASP A 59 2.38 -1.37 -3.95
C ASP A 59 3.32 -1.33 -5.15
N ALA A 60 3.43 -2.43 -5.91
CA ALA A 60 4.22 -2.44 -7.13
C ALA A 60 3.69 -1.45 -8.16
N LEU A 61 2.37 -1.42 -8.41
CA LEU A 61 1.78 -0.50 -9.37
C LEU A 61 1.84 0.96 -8.91
N ALA A 62 1.85 1.24 -7.60
CA ALA A 62 1.99 2.59 -7.06
C ALA A 62 3.32 3.28 -7.46
N TRP A 63 4.36 2.51 -7.82
CA TRP A 63 5.61 3.05 -8.37
C TRP A 63 5.51 3.48 -9.83
N LEU A 64 4.42 3.16 -10.51
CA LEU A 64 4.31 3.22 -11.95
C LEU A 64 3.12 4.12 -12.37
N PRO A 65 3.34 5.44 -12.52
CA PRO A 65 2.26 6.39 -12.83
C PRO A 65 1.48 6.08 -14.12
N ALA A 66 2.11 5.40 -15.09
CA ALA A 66 1.44 4.99 -16.33
C ALA A 66 0.39 3.87 -16.12
N GLN A 67 0.33 3.28 -14.93
CA GLN A 67 -0.58 2.21 -14.54
C GLN A 67 -1.59 2.70 -13.49
N ALA A 68 -1.82 4.03 -13.40
CA ALA A 68 -2.67 4.63 -12.36
C ALA A 68 -4.06 3.98 -12.24
N ASP A 69 -4.76 3.73 -13.35
CA ASP A 69 -6.11 3.13 -13.31
C ASP A 69 -6.09 1.70 -12.74
N GLU A 70 -5.11 0.88 -13.16
CA GLU A 70 -4.93 -0.48 -12.65
C GLU A 70 -4.48 -0.46 -11.18
N ALA A 71 -3.63 0.51 -10.81
CA ALA A 71 -3.20 0.74 -9.43
C ALA A 71 -4.40 1.11 -8.54
N VAL A 72 -5.30 1.99 -8.98
CA VAL A 72 -6.52 2.36 -8.24
C VAL A 72 -7.42 1.14 -8.06
N ALA A 73 -7.66 0.37 -9.12
CA ALA A 73 -8.49 -0.83 -9.03
C ALA A 73 -7.92 -1.88 -8.07
N LEU A 74 -6.62 -2.16 -8.17
CA LEU A 74 -5.96 -3.19 -7.37
C LEU A 74 -5.81 -2.77 -5.90
N SER A 75 -5.43 -1.52 -5.65
CA SER A 75 -5.34 -0.98 -4.28
C SER A 75 -6.72 -0.88 -3.63
N SER A 76 -7.79 -0.56 -4.37
CA SER A 76 -9.15 -0.59 -3.83
C SER A 76 -9.57 -2.00 -3.39
N ARG A 77 -9.23 -3.03 -4.18
CA ARG A 77 -9.43 -4.44 -3.79
C ARG A 77 -8.62 -4.81 -2.56
N ALA A 78 -7.37 -4.33 -2.45
CA ALA A 78 -6.52 -4.56 -1.29
C ALA A 78 -7.10 -3.91 -0.02
N VAL A 79 -7.57 -2.67 -0.11
CA VAL A 79 -8.25 -1.97 0.99
C VAL A 79 -9.48 -2.74 1.45
N ALA A 80 -10.35 -3.13 0.51
CA ALA A 80 -11.54 -3.94 0.81
C ALA A 80 -11.20 -5.28 1.49
N ALA A 81 -10.12 -5.93 1.06
CA ALA A 81 -9.66 -7.19 1.66
C ALA A 81 -9.18 -7.05 3.12
N TYR A 82 -8.92 -5.83 3.58
CA TYR A 82 -8.51 -5.54 4.97
C TYR A 82 -9.57 -4.77 5.78
N GLU A 83 -10.81 -4.65 5.29
CA GLU A 83 -11.89 -3.96 6.01
C GLU A 83 -12.34 -4.70 7.29
N ASP A 84 -12.33 -6.04 7.27
CA ASP A 84 -12.69 -6.86 8.43
C ASP A 84 -11.50 -7.02 9.39
N ARG A 85 -11.50 -6.23 10.46
CA ARG A 85 -10.48 -6.29 11.52
C ARG A 85 -10.57 -7.53 12.42
N SER A 86 -11.64 -8.32 12.29
CA SER A 86 -11.80 -9.58 13.02
C SER A 86 -11.20 -10.77 12.28
N ASP A 87 -10.83 -10.60 11.01
CA ASP A 87 -10.15 -11.63 10.24
C ASP A 87 -8.78 -11.97 10.88
N PRO A 88 -8.46 -13.25 11.12
CA PRO A 88 -7.18 -13.64 11.73
C PRO A 88 -5.94 -13.23 10.91
N SER A 89 -6.13 -12.95 9.63
CA SER A 89 -5.10 -12.51 8.70
C SER A 89 -5.04 -10.98 8.53
N TRP A 90 -5.92 -10.24 9.23
CA TRP A 90 -5.87 -8.79 9.30
C TRP A 90 -4.55 -8.33 9.92
N ALA A 91 -3.93 -7.36 9.27
CA ALA A 91 -2.69 -6.76 9.73
C ALA A 91 -2.75 -5.25 9.50
N PHE A 92 -2.74 -4.46 10.57
CA PHE A 92 -2.82 -2.99 10.50
C PHE A 92 -1.75 -2.38 9.56
N GLY A 93 -0.57 -3.00 9.49
CA GLY A 93 0.52 -2.57 8.60
C GLY A 93 0.19 -2.75 7.11
N ASP A 94 -0.39 -3.89 6.74
CA ASP A 94 -0.80 -4.18 5.37
C ASP A 94 -2.05 -3.36 4.98
N GLU A 95 -2.97 -3.15 5.93
CA GLU A 95 -4.14 -2.28 5.78
C GLU A 95 -3.73 -0.83 5.48
N ALA A 96 -2.79 -0.30 6.27
CA ALA A 96 -2.26 1.06 6.12
C ALA A 96 -1.44 1.22 4.84
N GLY A 97 -0.62 0.22 4.49
CA GLY A 97 0.12 0.18 3.23
C GLY A 97 -0.82 0.22 2.02
N SER A 98 -1.86 -0.61 2.01
CA SER A 98 -2.87 -0.65 0.93
C SER A 98 -3.58 0.69 0.74
N ARG A 99 -3.88 1.41 1.83
CA ARG A 99 -4.46 2.75 1.78
C ARG A 99 -3.49 3.80 1.25
N ALA A 100 -2.22 3.74 1.65
CA ALA A 100 -1.20 4.64 1.11
C ALA A 100 -0.99 4.41 -0.41
N ASP A 101 -1.00 3.15 -0.85
CA ASP A 101 -0.90 2.83 -2.28
C ASP A 101 -2.12 3.32 -3.07
N LEU A 102 -3.33 3.21 -2.50
CA LEU A 102 -4.55 3.79 -3.08
C LEU A 102 -4.45 5.31 -3.19
N ALA A 103 -3.94 5.99 -2.16
CA ALA A 103 -3.71 7.42 -2.19
C ALA A 103 -2.72 7.82 -3.28
N ILE A 104 -1.59 7.11 -3.43
CA ILE A 104 -0.60 7.34 -4.50
C ILE A 104 -1.24 7.15 -5.88
N ALA A 105 -2.03 6.07 -6.06
CA ALA A 105 -2.71 5.79 -7.31
C ALA A 105 -3.73 6.88 -7.67
N ARG A 106 -4.50 7.37 -6.70
CA ARG A 106 -5.46 8.48 -6.89
C ARG A 106 -4.76 9.81 -7.21
N VAL A 107 -3.64 10.11 -6.57
CA VAL A 107 -2.77 11.25 -6.93
C VAL A 107 -2.32 11.16 -8.39
N ALA A 108 -1.87 9.98 -8.84
CA ALA A 108 -1.48 9.77 -10.23
C ALA A 108 -2.66 9.95 -11.21
N ALA A 109 -3.87 9.58 -10.78
CA ALA A 109 -5.12 9.84 -11.49
C ALA A 109 -5.65 11.30 -11.35
N ARG A 110 -4.90 12.19 -10.67
CA ARG A 110 -5.26 13.60 -10.40
C ARG A 110 -6.50 13.75 -9.52
N ASP A 111 -6.85 12.74 -8.74
CA ASP A 111 -7.94 12.73 -7.75
C ASP A 111 -7.37 13.03 -6.34
N VAL A 112 -7.24 14.33 -6.02
CA VAL A 112 -6.68 14.79 -4.73
C VAL A 112 -7.61 14.49 -3.56
N GLU A 113 -8.92 14.72 -3.73
CA GLU A 113 -9.91 14.48 -2.69
C GLU A 113 -9.96 12.99 -2.35
N GLY A 114 -10.04 12.13 -3.36
CA GLY A 114 -9.99 10.70 -3.13
C GLY A 114 -8.66 10.25 -2.53
N ALA A 115 -7.53 10.88 -2.87
CA ALA A 115 -6.26 10.56 -2.22
C ALA A 115 -6.28 10.88 -0.71
N ALA A 116 -6.86 12.01 -0.33
CA ALA A 116 -7.03 12.39 1.07
C ALA A 116 -7.96 11.40 1.81
N ASP A 117 -9.11 11.04 1.22
CA ASP A 117 -10.05 10.07 1.78
C ASP A 117 -9.40 8.70 2.01
N ALA A 118 -8.59 8.25 1.05
CA ALA A 118 -7.89 6.97 1.16
C ALA A 118 -6.88 6.98 2.31
N LEU A 119 -6.19 8.10 2.53
CA LEU A 119 -5.13 8.22 3.53
C LEU A 119 -5.66 8.55 4.94
N ALA A 120 -6.83 9.16 5.08
CA ALA A 120 -7.37 9.62 6.35
C ALA A 120 -7.33 8.55 7.48
N PRO A 121 -7.74 7.29 7.26
CA PRO A 121 -7.67 6.27 8.32
C PRO A 121 -6.24 5.93 8.77
N VAL A 122 -5.25 6.15 7.90
CA VAL A 122 -3.82 5.95 8.24
C VAL A 122 -3.32 7.08 9.12
N LEU A 123 -3.74 8.31 8.85
CA LEU A 123 -3.34 9.50 9.61
C LEU A 123 -3.92 9.49 11.04
N GLU A 124 -5.03 8.78 11.25
CA GLU A 124 -5.65 8.56 12.57
C GLU A 124 -4.97 7.46 13.41
N LEU A 125 -4.00 6.71 12.87
CA LEU A 125 -3.33 5.65 13.63
C LEU A 125 -2.67 6.19 14.91
N VAL A 126 -2.81 5.42 16.00
CA VAL A 126 -2.16 5.72 17.28
C VAL A 126 -0.63 5.60 17.14
N PRO A 127 0.17 6.34 17.94
CA PRO A 127 1.63 6.36 17.82
C PRO A 127 2.29 4.97 17.79
N GLU A 128 1.75 4.00 18.54
CA GLU A 128 2.26 2.62 18.62
C GLU A 128 2.11 1.85 17.29
N GLN A 129 1.17 2.25 16.44
CA GLN A 129 0.95 1.67 15.11
C GLN A 129 1.70 2.43 14.01
N ARG A 130 2.30 3.60 14.30
CA ARG A 130 3.10 4.38 13.35
C ARG A 130 4.51 3.81 13.20
N ILE A 131 4.59 2.52 12.91
CA ILE A 131 5.85 1.83 12.66
C ILE A 131 6.53 2.40 11.41
N ASN A 132 7.84 2.22 11.33
CA ASN A 132 8.69 2.80 10.27
C ASN A 132 8.14 2.56 8.85
N GLY A 133 7.63 1.35 8.56
CA GLY A 133 7.04 1.03 7.25
C GLY A 133 5.81 1.87 6.89
N ILE A 134 4.94 2.17 7.86
CA ILE A 134 3.77 3.03 7.64
C ILE A 134 4.22 4.48 7.44
N VAL A 135 5.14 4.96 8.27
CA VAL A 135 5.69 6.33 8.14
C VAL A 135 6.29 6.53 6.75
N HIS A 136 7.11 5.59 6.26
CA HIS A 136 7.64 5.66 4.90
C HIS A 136 6.55 5.61 3.82
N SER A 137 5.50 4.81 4.02
CA SER A 137 4.38 4.74 3.07
C SER A 137 3.65 6.08 2.96
N VAL A 138 3.37 6.73 4.09
CA VAL A 138 2.78 8.07 4.14
C VAL A 138 3.69 9.12 3.49
N GLN A 139 5.00 9.06 3.73
CA GLN A 139 5.97 9.92 3.05
C GLN A 139 6.01 9.73 1.53
N ARG A 140 5.77 8.51 1.03
CA ARG A 140 5.64 8.28 -0.42
C ARG A 140 4.42 8.96 -1.01
N VAL A 141 3.31 9.07 -0.28
CA VAL A 141 2.13 9.84 -0.72
C VAL A 141 2.49 11.31 -0.89
N HIS A 142 3.19 11.90 0.09
CA HIS A 142 3.70 13.26 -0.02
C HIS A 142 4.58 13.42 -1.27
N GLN A 143 5.54 12.52 -1.49
CA GLN A 143 6.40 12.57 -2.69
C GLN A 143 5.60 12.46 -3.99
N ALA A 144 4.55 11.62 -4.03
CA ALA A 144 3.68 11.49 -5.18
C ALA A 144 2.97 12.83 -5.48
N VAL A 145 2.38 13.47 -4.48
CA VAL A 145 1.73 14.79 -4.61
C VAL A 145 2.70 15.84 -5.16
N THR A 146 3.90 15.93 -4.58
CA THR A 146 4.93 16.89 -5.03
C THR A 146 5.34 16.63 -6.48
N ARG A 147 5.59 15.37 -6.86
CA ARG A 147 6.02 15.00 -8.21
C ARG A 147 4.94 15.21 -9.26
N ALA A 148 3.67 15.08 -8.89
CA ALA A 148 2.54 15.35 -9.77
C ALA A 148 2.27 16.86 -9.94
N GLY A 149 2.98 17.73 -9.21
CA GLY A 149 2.73 19.17 -9.23
C GLY A 149 1.37 19.54 -8.64
N LEU A 150 0.91 18.81 -7.62
CA LEU A 150 -0.37 18.98 -6.94
C LEU A 150 -0.23 19.58 -5.53
N ALA A 151 0.94 20.11 -5.18
CA ALA A 151 1.22 20.57 -3.83
C ALA A 151 0.26 21.68 -3.36
N ASP A 152 -0.10 22.61 -4.23
CA ASP A 152 -1.04 23.68 -3.92
C ASP A 152 -2.47 23.16 -3.75
N ASP A 153 -2.90 22.24 -4.62
CA ASP A 153 -4.24 21.64 -4.57
C ASP A 153 -4.43 20.68 -3.39
N ALA A 154 -3.33 20.13 -2.86
CA ALA A 154 -3.29 19.14 -1.80
C ALA A 154 -2.59 19.64 -0.51
N SER A 155 -2.62 20.96 -0.27
CA SER A 155 -1.94 21.59 0.86
C SER A 155 -2.31 20.96 2.21
N ASP A 156 -3.61 20.73 2.43
CA ASP A 156 -4.14 20.19 3.69
C ASP A 156 -3.66 18.74 3.90
N LEU A 157 -3.59 17.95 2.82
CA LEU A 157 -3.08 16.58 2.85
C LEU A 157 -1.58 16.58 3.17
N ILE A 158 -0.81 17.50 2.59
CA ILE A 158 0.62 17.65 2.88
C ILE A 158 0.83 18.00 4.36
N GLU A 159 0.11 18.98 4.90
CA GLU A 159 0.20 19.39 6.30
C GLU A 159 -0.08 18.21 7.25
N GLN A 160 -1.15 17.45 6.99
CA GLN A 160 -1.48 16.27 7.80
C GLN A 160 -0.41 15.17 7.72
N ILE A 161 0.21 14.97 6.54
CA ILE A 161 1.32 14.03 6.37
C ILE A 161 2.55 14.48 7.17
N GLU A 162 2.89 15.76 7.12
CA GLU A 162 4.00 16.32 7.89
C GLU A 162 3.77 16.11 9.39
N ASP A 163 2.59 16.48 9.90
CA ASP A 163 2.20 16.25 11.30
C ASP A 163 2.25 14.77 11.70
N PHE A 164 1.79 13.88 10.83
CA PHE A 164 1.82 12.45 11.10
C PHE A 164 3.24 11.88 11.19
N THR A 165 4.14 12.37 10.34
CA THR A 165 5.52 11.89 10.22
C THR A 165 6.48 12.58 11.21
N HIS A 166 6.05 13.65 11.88
CA HIS A 166 6.77 14.26 12.98
C HIS A 166 6.82 13.34 14.20
N THR A 167 8.02 12.90 14.60
CA THR A 167 8.25 12.23 15.88
C THR A 167 8.26 13.27 17.01
N PRO A 168 7.32 13.24 17.98
CA PRO A 168 7.39 14.15 19.12
C PRO A 168 8.62 13.83 19.98
N LEU A 169 9.42 14.85 20.33
CA LEU A 169 10.63 14.74 21.16
C LEU A 169 10.43 14.01 22.51
N LYS A 170 9.19 13.85 22.98
CA LYS A 170 8.84 13.11 24.21
C LYS A 170 8.93 11.57 24.08
N ALA A 171 9.10 11.03 22.89
CA ALA A 171 9.18 9.59 22.64
C ALA A 171 10.61 9.01 22.75
N LEU A 172 11.62 9.85 23.01
CA LEU A 172 12.99 9.37 23.24
C LEU A 172 13.09 8.79 24.67
N PRO A 173 13.56 7.53 24.83
CA PRO A 173 13.89 7.02 26.16
C PRO A 173 14.99 7.90 26.76
N ARG A 174 14.81 8.27 28.05
CA ARG A 174 15.82 9.01 28.82
C ARG A 174 17.00 8.12 29.19
#